data_AF-A0AAE6JCX5-F1
#
_entry.id   AF-A0AAE6JCX5-F1
#
_cell.length_a   1.000
_cell.length_b   1.000
_cell.length_c   1.000
_cell.angle_alpha   90.00
_cell.angle_beta   90.00
_cell.angle_gamma   90.00
#
_symmetry.space_group_name_H-M   'P 1'
#
loop_
_entity.id
_entity.type
_entity.pdbx_description
1 polymer ?
#
loop_
_entity_poly.entity_id
_entity_poly.type
_entity_poly.pdbx_seq_one_letter_code
_entity_poly.pdbx_strand_id
1 'polypeptide(L)' 'MDDNLTQLETLTQQLTDWKLNCTITQSPLQALQILPESEAFDVVITDYSMQEMDGLILSSRIRELYP' A
#
# COMPACT_ATOMS: atom_id res chain seq x y z
N MET A 1 1.15 1.50 2.66
CA MET A 1 2.23 2.14 1.87
C MET A 1 2.33 3.56 2.35
N ASP A 2 3.52 3.96 2.78
CA ASP A 2 3.78 5.20 3.49
C ASP A 2 5.28 5.49 3.35
N ASP A 3 5.67 6.75 3.15
CA ASP A 3 7.07 7.13 3.01
C ASP A 3 7.80 7.20 4.37
N ASN A 4 7.04 7.25 5.47
CA ASN A 4 7.54 7.23 6.83
C ASN A 4 7.61 5.79 7.39
N LEU A 5 8.84 5.30 7.58
CA LEU A 5 9.12 3.98 8.15
C LEU A 5 8.44 3.73 9.49
N THR A 6 8.42 4.71 10.39
CA THR A 6 7.87 4.53 11.74
C THR A 6 6.36 4.33 11.71
N GLN A 7 5.64 5.08 10.86
CA GLN A 7 4.19 4.91 10.68
C GLN A 7 3.89 3.53 10.11
N LEU A 8 4.66 3.13 9.12
CA LEU A 8 4.53 1.88 8.41
C LEU A 8 4.84 0.66 9.29
N GLU A 9 5.87 0.71 10.14
CA GLU A 9 6.17 -0.33 11.13
C GLU A 9 5.04 -0.46 12.16
N THR A 10 4.55 0.67 12.67
CA THR A 10 3.45 0.69 13.64
C THR A 10 2.17 0.08 13.06
N LEU A 11 1.81 0.45 11.83
CA LEU A 11 0.65 -0.09 11.12
C LEU A 11 0.81 -1.59 10.86
N THR A 12 2.00 -2.00 10.43
CA THR A 12 2.33 -3.41 10.17
C THR A 12 2.17 -4.25 11.42
N GLN A 13 2.66 -3.77 12.57
CA GLN A 13 2.53 -4.48 13.83
C GLN A 13 1.06 -4.70 14.19
N GLN A 14 0.23 -3.65 14.08
CA GLN A 14 -1.22 -3.75 14.36
C GLN A 14 -1.92 -4.74 13.42
N LEU A 15 -1.60 -4.72 12.13
CA LEU A 15 -2.20 -5.63 11.15
C LEU A 15 -1.74 -7.08 11.37
N THR A 16 -0.48 -7.27 11.76
CA THR A 16 0.08 -8.58 12.11
C THR A 16 -0.57 -9.13 13.37
N ASP A 17 -0.83 -8.29 14.38
CA ASP A 17 -1.55 -8.66 15.60
C ASP A 17 -2.98 -9.13 15.27
N TRP A 18 -3.60 -8.57 14.23
CA TRP A 18 -4.89 -9.02 13.67
C TRP A 18 -4.78 -10.28 12.79
N LYS A 19 -3.60 -10.88 12.68
CA LYS A 19 -3.29 -12.06 11.85
C LYS A 19 -3.56 -11.85 10.36
N LEU A 20 -3.46 -10.60 9.90
CA LEU A 20 -3.54 -10.27 8.48
C LEU A 20 -2.17 -10.50 7.82
N ASN A 21 -2.18 -10.97 6.58
CA ASN A 21 -0.97 -11.09 5.78
C ASN A 21 -0.77 -9.78 5.02
N CYS A 22 0.28 -9.03 5.36
CA CYS A 22 0.49 -7.69 4.83
C CYS A 22 1.79 -7.60 4.04
N THR A 23 1.72 -7.02 2.85
CA THR A 23 2.89 -6.64 2.06
C THR A 23 3.10 -5.14 2.19
N ILE A 24 4.36 -4.76 2.40
CA ILE A 24 4.70 -3.40 2.75
C ILE A 24 5.66 -2.83 1.70
N THR A 25 5.44 -1.58 1.34
CA THR A 25 6.36 -0.82 0.49
C THR A 25 6.31 0.66 0.85
N GLN A 26 7.45 1.31 0.65
CA GLN A 26 7.66 2.73 0.87
C GLN A 26 7.53 3.55 -0.42
N SER A 27 7.49 2.89 -1.58
CA SER A 27 7.39 3.58 -2.86
C SER A 27 6.08 3.22 -3.55
N PRO A 28 5.25 4.23 -3.90
CA PRO A 28 4.03 4.01 -4.66
C PRO A 28 4.30 3.44 -6.07
N LEU A 29 5.52 3.52 -6.59
CA LEU A 29 5.88 2.85 -7.86
C LEU A 29 6.10 1.36 -7.67
N GLN A 30 6.79 0.97 -6.60
CA GLN A 30 7.01 -0.45 -6.27
C GLN A 30 5.69 -1.14 -5.95
N ALA A 31 4.75 -0.41 -5.33
CA ALA A 31 3.37 -0.86 -5.13
C ALA A 31 2.69 -1.35 -6.41
N LEU A 32 2.76 -0.52 -7.47
CA LEU A 32 2.16 -0.82 -8.77
C LEU A 32 2.82 -2.01 -9.47
N GLN A 33 4.05 -2.36 -9.10
CA GLN A 33 4.74 -3.56 -9.58
C GLN A 33 4.32 -4.81 -8.81
N ILE A 34 4.11 -4.70 -7.49
CA ILE A 34 3.73 -5.83 -6.63
C ILE A 34 2.26 -6.23 -6.85
N LEU A 35 1.36 -5.25 -7.00
CA LEU A 35 -0.07 -5.46 -7.21
C LEU A 35 -0.42 -6.52 -8.28
N PRO A 36 0.16 -6.49 -9.49
CA PRO A 36 -0.09 -7.51 -10.51
C PRO A 36 0.61 -8.85 -10.28
N GLU A 37 1.68 -8.89 -9.48
CA GLU A 37 2.37 -10.15 -9.15
C GLU A 37 1.62 -10.95 -8.08
N SER A 38 0.77 -10.29 -7.29
CA SER A 38 -0.08 -10.93 -6.29
C SER A 38 -1.55 -10.76 -6.65
N GLU A 39 -2.18 -11.80 -7.18
CA GLU A 39 -3.60 -11.79 -7.57
C GLU A 39 -4.62 -11.57 -6.40
N ALA A 40 -4.17 -11.29 -5.17
CA ALA A 40 -5.00 -11.39 -3.97
C ALA A 40 -4.68 -10.35 -2.88
N PHE A 41 -4.76 -9.04 -3.20
CA PHE A 41 -4.92 -8.04 -2.14
C PHE A 41 -6.38 -7.70 -1.95
N ASP A 42 -6.95 -8.07 -0.80
CA ASP A 42 -8.34 -7.71 -0.44
C ASP A 42 -8.47 -6.22 -0.10
N VAL A 43 -7.40 -5.63 0.45
CA VAL A 43 -7.39 -4.24 0.93
C VAL A 43 -6.03 -3.61 0.66
N VAL A 44 -6.04 -2.38 0.14
CA VAL A 44 -4.85 -1.53 -0.02
C VAL A 44 -4.95 -0.34 0.91
N ILE A 45 -3.94 -0.16 1.76
CA ILE A 45 -3.82 1.01 2.66
C ILE A 45 -2.66 1.87 2.17
N THR A 46 -2.94 3.15 1.87
CA THR A 46 -1.98 4.13 1.36
C THR A 46 -2.09 5.43 2.14
N ASP A 47 -0.96 6.08 2.42
CA ASP A 47 -0.96 7.47 2.89
C ASP A 47 -1.51 8.36 1.76
N TYR A 48 -2.23 9.40 2.17
CA TYR A 48 -2.75 10.44 1.29
C TYR A 48 -1.63 11.35 0.78
N SER A 49 -0.72 11.76 1.67
CA SER A 49 0.31 12.77 1.38
C SER A 49 1.71 12.13 1.36
N MET A 50 2.14 11.62 0.21
CA MET A 50 3.53 11.17 0.01
C MET A 50 4.33 12.19 -0.80
N GLN A 51 5.64 12.28 -0.58
CA GLN A 51 6.51 13.22 -1.32
C GLN A 51 6.58 12.96 -2.83
N GLU A 52 6.45 11.70 -3.27
CA GLU A 52 6.63 11.32 -4.68
C GLU A 52 5.32 11.24 -5.48
N MET A 53 4.23 10.77 -4.88
CA MET A 53 2.94 10.57 -5.56
C MET A 53 1.79 10.57 -4.56
N ASP A 54 0.75 11.37 -4.81
CA ASP A 54 -0.45 11.37 -3.98
C ASP A 54 -1.13 10.00 -3.94
N GLY A 55 -1.54 9.56 -2.75
CA GLY A 55 -2.29 8.31 -2.56
C GLY A 55 -3.61 8.26 -3.33
N LEU A 56 -4.18 9.42 -3.67
CA LEU A 56 -5.33 9.53 -4.57
C LEU A 56 -5.02 9.09 -6.00
N ILE A 57 -3.85 9.47 -6.53
CA ILE A 57 -3.44 9.08 -7.88
C ILE A 57 -3.18 7.57 -7.91
N LEU A 58 -2.51 7.05 -6.89
CA LEU A 58 -2.28 5.61 -6.74
C LEU A 58 -3.59 4.84 -6.67
N SER A 59 -4.52 5.23 -5.79
CA SER A 59 -5.82 4.54 -5.66
C SER A 59 -6.67 4.62 -6.92
N SER A 60 -6.63 5.74 -7.66
CA SER A 60 -7.32 5.84 -8.96
C SER A 60 -6.72 4.88 -9.99
N ARG A 61 -5.39 4.77 -10.07
CA ARG A 61 -4.72 3.80 -10.95
C ARG A 61 -5.04 2.35 -10.58
N ILE A 62 -5.07 2.04 -9.29
CA ILE A 62 -5.41 0.68 -8.83
C ILE A 62 -6.84 0.34 -9.25
N ARG A 63 -7.80 1.25 -9.07
CA ARG A 63 -9.19 1.04 -9.50
C ARG A 63 -9.36 0.91 -11.02
N GLU A 64 -8.52 1.58 -11.81
CA GLU A 64 -8.51 1.40 -13.27
C GLU A 64 -8.00 0.01 -13.68
N LEU A 65 -7.04 -0.53 -12.93
CA LEU A 65 -6.47 -1.86 -13.17
C LEU A 65 -7.35 -3.00 -12.60
N TYR A 66 -8.09 -2.72 -11.52
CA TYR A 66 -8.93 -3.67 -10.80
C TYR A 66 -10.29 -3.02 -10.44
N PRO A 67 -11.26 -2.99 -11.37
CA PRO A 67 -12.60 -2.45 -11.14
C PRO A 67 -13.49 -3.39 -10.32
#